data_AF-R9JYZ0-F1
#
_entry.id   AF-R9JYZ0-F1
#
_cell.length_a   1.000
_cell.length_b   1.000
_cell.length_c   1.000
_cell.angle_alpha   90.00
_cell.angle_beta   90.00
_cell.angle_gamma   90.00
#
_symmetry.space_group_name_H-M   'P 1'
#
loop_
_entity.id
_entity.type
_entity.pdbx_description
1 polymer ?
#
loop_
_entity_poly.entity_id
_entity_poly.type
_entity_poly.pdbx_seq_one_letter_code
_entity_poly.pdbx_strand_id
1 'polypeptide(L)'
;MSNKEQQRVLPLETQDNNLLQDKSIDLQIYELFQTKSYITKDKIRFCYKKGLTQKSLYNEYKKSYDNNKNKCISLNTFRKYFKTLFDKNMIIEGEVTDISGKEKVKAYILPQDYKTFQFVPLETMQFLVNTTNRNVINIYGYLLNKSKYKENYTFTLKELVVNALGYNEETSGIEQKARDCITCLELFGLIEYKEIHELNTNNKPVPKKKLIKVNIECKKTTGKKQVDNTNKPIQQNIVTKEEFEKLWFN
;
A
#
# COMPACT_ATOMS: atom_id res chain seq x y z
N MET A 1 20.29 20.76 8.53
CA MET A 1 18.85 20.48 8.75
C MET A 1 18.71 19.02 9.11
N SER A 2 18.07 18.74 10.24
CA SER A 2 17.82 17.39 10.76
C SER A 2 17.10 16.54 9.70
N ASN A 3 17.50 15.28 9.59
CA ASN A 3 17.04 14.24 8.66
C ASN A 3 15.57 13.81 8.95
N LYS A 4 14.69 14.77 9.24
CA LYS A 4 13.28 14.55 9.55
C LYS A 4 12.54 14.08 8.29
N GLU A 5 12.10 12.83 8.36
CA GLU A 5 10.99 12.26 7.60
C GLU A 5 11.05 12.48 6.08
N GLN A 6 12.06 11.89 5.44
CA GLN A 6 11.98 11.65 4.00
C GLN A 6 10.92 10.57 3.75
N GLN A 7 9.66 10.98 3.54
CA GLN A 7 8.54 10.11 3.22
C GLN A 7 8.89 9.25 2.00
N ARG A 8 8.95 7.92 2.13
CA ARG A 8 9.35 7.00 1.04
C ARG A 8 8.13 6.51 0.27
N VAL A 9 8.33 6.19 -1.00
CA VAL A 9 7.28 6.18 -2.03
C VAL A 9 7.40 4.84 -2.80
N LEU A 10 6.46 3.88 -2.59
CA LEU A 10 6.33 2.55 -3.26
C LEU A 10 5.23 2.46 -4.35
N PRO A 11 5.53 2.09 -5.61
CA PRO A 11 4.60 2.27 -6.73
C PRO A 11 3.53 1.17 -6.75
N LEU A 12 2.24 1.53 -6.71
CA LEU A 12 1.11 0.60 -6.84
C LEU A 12 0.24 0.89 -8.07
N GLU A 13 -0.49 -0.15 -8.50
CA GLU A 13 -1.37 -0.25 -9.69
C GLU A 13 -2.04 1.06 -10.15
N THR A 14 -1.90 1.37 -11.44
CA THR A 14 -2.81 2.30 -12.14
C THR A 14 -3.93 1.48 -12.83
N GLN A 15 -5.00 2.15 -13.27
CA GLN A 15 -6.14 1.49 -13.94
C GLN A 15 -5.74 0.64 -15.15
N ASP A 16 -4.60 0.94 -15.79
CA ASP A 16 -4.16 0.31 -17.04
C ASP A 16 -2.85 -0.49 -16.92
N ASN A 17 -2.17 -0.53 -15.77
CA ASN A 17 -0.92 -1.28 -15.61
C ASN A 17 -0.66 -1.74 -14.19
N ASN A 18 -0.52 -3.06 -14.03
CA ASN A 18 -0.12 -3.69 -12.79
C ASN A 18 1.41 -3.63 -12.61
N LEU A 19 1.94 -2.44 -12.30
CA LEU A 19 3.38 -2.17 -12.21
C LEU A 19 4.12 -3.07 -11.21
N LEU A 20 3.44 -3.56 -10.17
CA LEU A 20 4.00 -4.52 -9.22
C LEU A 20 4.19 -5.92 -9.81
N GLN A 21 3.39 -6.27 -10.82
CA GLN A 21 3.46 -7.55 -11.51
C GLN A 21 4.27 -7.48 -12.81
N ASP A 22 4.62 -6.27 -13.26
CA ASP A 22 5.48 -6.05 -14.43
C ASP A 22 6.91 -6.49 -14.09
N LYS A 23 7.25 -7.72 -14.50
CA LYS A 23 8.58 -8.32 -14.33
C LYS A 23 9.70 -7.52 -15.01
N SER A 24 9.37 -6.53 -15.86
CA SER A 24 10.36 -5.62 -16.45
C SER A 24 10.78 -4.48 -15.50
N ILE A 25 10.09 -4.32 -14.36
CA ILE A 25 10.37 -3.32 -13.34
C ILE A 25 11.04 -3.98 -12.14
N ASP A 26 12.26 -3.53 -11.84
CA ASP A 26 12.97 -3.93 -10.63
C ASP A 26 12.79 -2.85 -9.56
N LEU A 27 11.92 -3.14 -8.60
CA LEU A 27 11.56 -2.21 -7.52
C LEU A 27 12.72 -1.87 -6.59
N GLN A 28 13.73 -2.75 -6.49
CA GLN A 28 14.91 -2.46 -5.66
C GLN A 28 15.79 -1.38 -6.30
N ILE A 29 15.82 -1.31 -7.64
CA ILE A 29 16.48 -0.20 -8.33
C ILE A 29 15.75 1.10 -8.02
N TYR A 30 14.42 1.09 -8.03
CA TYR A 30 13.63 2.28 -7.68
C TYR A 30 13.82 2.70 -6.21
N GLU A 31 13.90 1.74 -5.29
CA GLU A 31 14.21 1.98 -3.87
C GLU A 31 15.58 2.65 -3.68
N LEU A 32 16.58 2.27 -4.47
CA LEU A 32 17.91 2.91 -4.45
C LEU A 32 17.82 4.41 -4.79
N PHE A 33 16.93 4.81 -5.70
CA PHE A 33 16.68 6.23 -5.97
C PHE A 33 15.96 6.91 -4.81
N GLN A 34 14.94 6.27 -4.24
CA GLN A 34 14.21 6.81 -3.08
C GLN A 34 15.15 7.09 -1.89
N THR A 35 16.04 6.16 -1.57
CA THR A 35 17.00 6.30 -0.45
C THR A 35 18.06 7.37 -0.66
N LYS A 36 18.38 7.69 -1.91
CA LYS A 36 19.36 8.73 -2.28
C LYS A 36 18.73 10.08 -2.61
N SER A 37 17.41 10.16 -2.51
CA SER A 37 16.67 11.35 -2.93
C SER A 37 16.65 12.44 -1.88
N TYR A 38 16.46 13.65 -2.35
CA TYR A 38 16.22 14.86 -1.59
C TYR A 38 14.88 15.44 -1.99
N ILE A 39 14.34 16.33 -1.16
CA ILE A 39 13.10 17.05 -1.43
C ILE A 39 13.44 18.55 -1.48
N THR A 40 13.07 19.21 -2.57
CA THR A 40 13.22 20.67 -2.71
C THR A 40 12.20 21.42 -1.84
N LYS A 41 12.35 22.74 -1.68
CA LYS A 41 11.34 23.58 -1.01
C LYS A 41 9.96 23.47 -1.68
N ASP A 42 9.94 23.31 -3.00
CA ASP A 42 8.74 23.14 -3.81
C ASP A 42 8.21 21.69 -3.80
N LYS A 43 8.67 20.86 -2.85
CA LYS A 43 8.28 19.47 -2.66
C LYS A 43 8.60 18.55 -3.85
N ILE A 44 9.56 18.91 -4.70
CA ILE A 44 10.01 18.04 -5.78
C ILE A 44 11.02 17.04 -5.23
N ARG A 45 10.81 15.74 -5.46
CA ARG A 45 11.78 14.71 -5.10
C ARG A 45 12.78 14.52 -6.23
N PHE A 46 14.06 14.47 -5.90
CA PHE A 46 15.10 14.31 -6.90
C PHE A 46 16.38 13.67 -6.33
N CYS A 47 17.22 13.14 -7.21
CA CYS A 47 18.57 12.72 -6.92
C CYS A 47 19.56 13.52 -7.77
N TYR A 48 20.67 13.97 -7.18
CA TYR A 48 21.73 14.64 -7.93
C TYR A 48 22.31 13.69 -8.99
N LYS A 49 22.35 14.11 -10.26
CA LYS A 49 22.93 13.28 -11.32
C LYS A 49 24.45 13.15 -11.15
N LYS A 50 25.09 14.18 -10.60
CA LYS A 50 26.51 14.21 -10.27
C LYS A 50 26.81 13.13 -9.21
N GLY A 51 27.61 12.13 -9.58
CA GLY A 51 27.98 11.00 -8.71
C GLY A 51 27.08 9.75 -8.86
N LEU A 52 25.91 9.87 -9.52
CA LEU A 52 25.00 8.74 -9.79
C LEU A 52 25.16 8.23 -11.22
N THR A 53 26.32 7.64 -11.48
CA THR A 53 26.58 6.89 -12.71
C THR A 53 25.88 5.53 -12.67
N GLN A 54 25.54 4.96 -13.82
CA GLN A 54 24.97 3.59 -13.87
C GLN A 54 25.87 2.55 -13.18
N LYS A 55 27.20 2.73 -13.29
CA LYS A 55 28.18 1.83 -12.67
C LYS A 55 28.23 1.98 -11.16
N SER A 56 28.17 3.21 -10.63
CA SER A 56 28.11 3.43 -9.18
C SER A 56 26.79 2.92 -8.58
N LEU A 57 25.67 3.19 -9.24
CA LEU A 57 24.36 2.66 -8.84
C LEU A 57 24.33 1.13 -8.85
N TYR A 58 24.87 0.48 -9.89
CA TYR A 58 24.93 -0.98 -9.95
C TYR A 58 25.81 -1.58 -8.84
N ASN A 59 26.95 -0.96 -8.53
CA ASN A 59 27.81 -1.43 -7.45
C ASN A 59 27.11 -1.35 -6.09
N GLU A 60 26.32 -0.31 -5.86
CA GLU A 60 25.52 -0.19 -4.64
C GLU A 60 24.36 -1.18 -4.61
N TYR A 61 23.66 -1.34 -5.73
CA TYR A 61 22.64 -2.36 -5.91
C TYR A 61 23.20 -3.76 -5.63
N LYS A 62 24.40 -4.08 -6.09
CA LYS A 62 25.03 -5.40 -5.85
C LYS A 62 25.30 -5.64 -4.36
N LYS A 63 25.71 -4.61 -3.60
CA LYS A 63 25.97 -4.73 -2.15
C LYS A 63 24.76 -5.20 -1.36
N SER A 64 23.52 -4.89 -1.80
CA SER A 64 22.32 -5.39 -1.14
C SER A 64 22.07 -6.90 -1.36
N TYR A 65 22.66 -7.48 -2.40
CA TYR A 65 22.54 -8.91 -2.75
C TYR A 65 23.66 -9.78 -2.18
N ASP A 66 24.86 -9.24 -2.03
CA ASP A 66 26.01 -10.00 -1.48
C ASP A 66 25.74 -10.50 -0.05
N ASN A 67 24.80 -9.87 0.68
CA ASN A 67 24.37 -10.30 2.02
C ASN A 67 23.32 -11.43 2.03
N ASN A 68 22.66 -11.74 0.91
CA ASN A 68 21.45 -12.58 0.89
C ASN A 68 21.55 -13.86 0.06
N LYS A 69 22.75 -14.28 -0.39
CA LYS A 69 23.02 -15.49 -1.22
C LYS A 69 22.23 -15.59 -2.54
N ASN A 70 21.39 -14.63 -2.88
CA ASN A 70 20.67 -14.56 -4.15
C ASN A 70 21.60 -14.04 -5.26
N LYS A 71 21.47 -14.63 -6.45
CA LYS A 71 22.29 -14.26 -7.61
C LYS A 71 21.94 -12.85 -8.07
N CYS A 72 22.86 -11.89 -7.89
CA CYS A 72 22.71 -10.54 -8.40
C CYS A 72 22.58 -10.56 -9.94
N ILE A 73 21.68 -9.75 -10.48
CA ILE A 73 21.51 -9.58 -11.93
C ILE A 73 22.78 -8.98 -12.56
N SER A 74 22.97 -9.20 -13.86
CA SER A 74 24.10 -8.61 -14.59
C SER A 74 23.97 -7.09 -14.73
N LEU A 75 25.08 -6.38 -14.94
CA LEU A 75 25.08 -4.94 -15.24
C LEU A 75 24.23 -4.61 -16.49
N ASN A 76 24.20 -5.48 -17.49
CA ASN A 76 23.39 -5.28 -18.69
C ASN A 76 21.89 -5.39 -18.38
N THR A 77 21.50 -6.35 -17.53
CA THR A 77 20.12 -6.47 -17.04
C THR A 77 19.73 -5.26 -16.20
N PHE A 78 20.61 -4.81 -15.30
CA PHE A 78 20.41 -3.60 -14.51
C PHE A 78 20.17 -2.37 -15.39
N ARG A 79 20.97 -2.19 -16.45
CA ARG A 79 20.80 -1.09 -17.41
C ARG A 79 19.44 -1.14 -18.12
N LYS A 80 18.94 -2.33 -18.46
CA LYS A 80 17.61 -2.50 -19.05
C LYS A 80 16.53 -2.05 -18.08
N TYR A 81 16.54 -2.55 -16.84
CA TYR A 81 15.57 -2.15 -15.82
C TYR A 81 15.67 -0.66 -15.47
N PHE A 82 16.87 -0.12 -15.39
CA PHE A 82 17.09 1.31 -15.21
C PHE A 82 16.44 2.13 -16.34
N LYS A 83 16.58 1.68 -17.60
CA LYS A 83 15.90 2.31 -18.73
C LYS A 83 14.38 2.20 -18.61
N THR A 84 13.84 1.04 -18.22
CA THR A 84 12.40 0.85 -17.99
C THR A 84 11.82 1.90 -17.04
N LEU A 85 12.56 2.32 -16.01
CA LEU A 85 12.10 3.37 -15.09
C LEU A 85 11.89 4.72 -15.79
N PHE A 86 12.69 5.06 -16.80
CA PHE A 86 12.47 6.26 -17.64
C PHE A 86 11.31 6.05 -18.61
N ASP A 87 11.27 4.89 -19.28
CA ASP A 87 10.24 4.58 -20.28
C ASP A 87 8.83 4.59 -19.64
N LYS A 88 8.73 4.25 -18.35
CA LYS A 88 7.49 4.30 -17.55
C LYS A 88 7.27 5.65 -16.83
N ASN A 89 8.13 6.65 -17.09
CA ASN A 89 8.35 7.93 -16.36
C ASN A 89 8.38 7.86 -14.84
N MET A 90 8.74 6.71 -14.26
CA MET A 90 9.01 6.59 -12.82
C MET A 90 10.20 7.45 -12.38
N ILE A 91 11.12 7.73 -13.31
CA ILE A 91 12.22 8.68 -13.16
C ILE A 91 12.28 9.55 -14.43
N ILE A 92 12.52 10.84 -14.26
CA ILE A 92 12.68 11.81 -15.36
C ILE A 92 14.05 12.49 -15.22
N GLU A 93 14.75 12.73 -16.32
CA GLU A 93 15.92 13.61 -16.29
C GLU A 93 15.50 15.07 -16.43
N GLY A 94 16.05 15.95 -15.60
CA GLY A 94 15.76 17.37 -15.70
C GLY A 94 16.69 18.22 -14.83
N GLU A 95 16.26 19.46 -14.60
CA GLU A 95 16.93 20.40 -13.71
C GLU A 95 15.97 20.80 -12.60
N VAL A 96 16.48 20.85 -11.37
CA VAL A 96 15.73 21.31 -10.19
C VAL A 96 16.58 22.31 -9.42
N THR A 97 15.91 23.21 -8.71
CA THR A 97 16.58 24.04 -7.71
C THR A 97 16.99 23.14 -6.55
N ASP A 98 18.26 23.21 -6.16
CA ASP A 98 18.83 22.39 -5.10
C ASP A 98 18.15 22.59 -3.73
N ILE A 99 18.51 21.75 -2.75
CA ILE A 99 17.93 21.85 -1.40
C ILE A 99 18.22 23.18 -0.70
N SER A 100 19.30 23.88 -1.06
CA SER A 100 19.59 25.20 -0.51
C SER A 100 18.71 26.30 -1.11
N GLY A 101 18.13 26.05 -2.29
CA GLY A 101 17.30 26.98 -3.04
C GLY A 101 18.12 27.98 -3.85
N LYS A 102 19.40 27.72 -4.10
CA LYS A 102 20.34 28.70 -4.67
C LYS A 102 20.75 28.41 -6.10
N GLU A 103 20.85 27.14 -6.48
CA GLU A 103 21.36 26.76 -7.79
C GLU A 103 20.47 25.71 -8.48
N LYS A 104 20.42 25.76 -9.81
CA LYS A 104 19.83 24.69 -10.62
C LYS A 104 20.84 23.59 -10.85
N VAL A 105 20.43 22.35 -10.61
CA VAL A 105 21.29 21.17 -10.74
C VAL A 105 20.63 20.13 -11.65
N LYS A 106 21.45 19.47 -12.46
CA LYS A 106 21.01 18.30 -13.23
C LYS A 106 20.66 17.16 -12.27
N ALA A 107 19.46 16.63 -12.43
CA ALA A 107 18.88 15.69 -11.50
C ALA A 107 18.08 14.59 -12.20
N TYR A 108 17.96 13.46 -11.50
CA TYR A 108 16.90 12.50 -11.71
C TYR A 108 15.71 12.91 -10.84
N ILE A 109 14.64 13.39 -11.46
CA ILE A 109 13.40 13.79 -10.80
C ILE A 109 12.55 12.54 -10.62
N LEU A 110 12.06 12.35 -9.40
CA LEU A 110 11.10 11.30 -9.07
C LEU A 110 9.73 11.99 -8.99
N PRO A 111 8.91 11.92 -10.06
CA PRO A 111 7.72 12.74 -10.12
C PRO A 111 6.73 12.27 -9.06
N GLN A 112 6.36 13.18 -8.16
CA GLN A 112 5.41 12.88 -7.08
C GLN A 112 3.95 12.85 -7.57
N ASP A 113 3.69 13.41 -8.76
CA ASP A 113 2.38 13.38 -9.43
C ASP A 113 2.07 12.03 -10.08
N TYR A 114 2.99 11.05 -10.00
CA TYR A 114 2.58 9.66 -10.05
C TYR A 114 1.67 9.41 -8.86
N LYS A 115 0.37 9.51 -9.10
CA LYS A 115 -0.72 9.17 -8.18
C LYS A 115 -0.74 7.66 -7.86
N THR A 116 0.39 7.07 -7.52
CA THR A 116 0.61 5.64 -7.25
C THR A 116 1.12 5.39 -5.83
N PHE A 117 1.13 6.43 -4.99
CA PHE A 117 1.69 6.41 -3.65
C PHE A 117 0.73 7.01 -2.63
N GLN A 118 0.64 6.37 -1.46
CA GLN A 118 -0.19 6.85 -0.35
C GLN A 118 0.70 7.16 0.84
N PHE A 119 0.62 8.41 1.32
CA PHE A 119 1.25 8.79 2.58
C PHE A 119 0.44 8.23 3.74
N VAL A 120 1.11 7.47 4.59
CA VAL A 120 0.58 6.96 5.85
C VAL A 120 1.46 7.53 6.98
N PRO A 121 0.86 8.09 8.04
CA PRO A 121 1.58 8.49 9.25
C PRO A 121 2.51 7.39 9.76
N LEU A 122 3.69 7.78 10.23
CA LEU A 122 4.71 6.83 10.70
C LEU A 122 4.18 5.95 11.82
N GLU A 123 3.36 6.52 12.71
CA GLU A 123 2.74 5.83 13.84
C GLU A 123 1.81 4.71 13.37
N THR A 124 1.01 4.97 12.33
CA THR A 124 0.11 3.98 11.73
C THR A 124 0.91 2.85 11.08
N MET A 125 1.99 3.19 10.36
CA MET A 125 2.84 2.16 9.74
C MET A 125 3.57 1.31 10.79
N GLN A 126 4.13 1.94 11.83
CA GLN A 126 4.76 1.23 12.95
C GLN A 126 3.77 0.33 13.67
N PHE A 127 2.56 0.82 13.93
CA PHE A 127 1.49 0.02 14.51
C PHE A 127 1.19 -1.21 13.66
N LEU A 128 0.97 -1.02 12.35
CA LEU A 128 0.67 -2.12 11.43
C LEU A 128 1.81 -3.15 11.37
N VAL A 129 3.06 -2.70 11.27
CA VAL A 129 4.23 -3.61 11.23
C VAL A 129 4.38 -4.39 12.54
N ASN A 130 4.11 -3.76 13.68
CA ASN A 130 4.32 -4.38 14.99
C ASN A 130 3.17 -5.28 15.44
N THR A 131 1.94 -5.04 14.96
CA THR A 131 0.72 -5.72 15.46
C THR A 131 0.07 -6.64 14.44
N THR A 132 0.50 -6.60 13.17
CA THR A 132 -0.14 -7.32 12.09
C THR A 132 0.86 -8.10 11.24
N ASN A 133 0.38 -8.68 10.14
CA ASN A 133 1.22 -9.38 9.17
C ASN A 133 1.22 -8.64 7.82
N ARG A 134 2.11 -9.07 6.93
CA ARG A 134 2.26 -8.49 5.59
C ARG A 134 0.96 -8.41 4.79
N ASN A 135 0.06 -9.38 4.93
CA ASN A 135 -1.20 -9.41 4.16
C ASN A 135 -2.15 -8.31 4.61
N VAL A 136 -2.20 -8.02 5.91
CA VAL A 136 -2.98 -6.90 6.48
C VAL A 136 -2.48 -5.57 5.92
N ILE A 137 -1.15 -5.38 5.90
CA ILE A 137 -0.51 -4.17 5.36
C ILE A 137 -0.82 -4.02 3.86
N ASN A 138 -0.72 -5.10 3.10
CA ASN A 138 -1.01 -5.09 1.66
C ASN A 138 -2.46 -4.74 1.36
N ILE A 139 -3.42 -5.36 2.07
CA ILE A 139 -4.85 -5.07 1.91
C ILE A 139 -5.16 -3.63 2.33
N TYR A 140 -4.56 -3.15 3.42
CA TYR A 140 -4.72 -1.75 3.85
C TYR A 140 -4.24 -0.77 2.78
N GLY A 141 -3.02 -0.97 2.27
CA GLY A 141 -2.45 -0.13 1.22
C GLY A 141 -3.30 -0.14 -0.06
N TYR A 142 -3.80 -1.33 -0.45
CA TYR A 142 -4.69 -1.48 -1.59
C TYR A 142 -6.01 -0.71 -1.42
N LEU A 143 -6.69 -0.89 -0.28
CA LEU A 143 -7.97 -0.23 0.00
C LEU A 143 -7.80 1.29 0.15
N LEU A 144 -6.73 1.75 0.81
CA LEU A 144 -6.38 3.17 0.91
C LEU A 144 -6.15 3.80 -0.47
N ASN A 145 -5.58 3.04 -1.39
CA ASN A 145 -5.40 3.52 -2.75
C ASN A 145 -6.74 3.61 -3.50
N LYS A 146 -7.57 2.57 -3.40
CA LYS A 146 -8.88 2.54 -4.08
C LYS A 146 -9.83 3.62 -3.56
N SER A 147 -9.82 3.90 -2.25
CA SER A 147 -10.71 4.92 -1.67
C SER A 147 -10.46 6.35 -2.19
N LYS A 148 -9.24 6.66 -2.66
CA LYS A 148 -8.91 7.97 -3.24
C LYS A 148 -9.23 8.10 -4.73
N TYR A 149 -9.22 6.99 -5.47
CA TYR A 149 -9.32 7.00 -6.93
C TYR A 149 -10.61 6.43 -7.50
N LYS A 150 -11.37 5.67 -6.70
CA LYS A 150 -12.69 5.17 -7.08
C LYS A 150 -13.70 5.64 -6.04
N GLU A 151 -14.51 6.60 -6.46
CA GLU A 151 -15.70 6.97 -5.71
C GLU A 151 -16.64 5.75 -5.62
N ASN A 152 -17.28 5.56 -4.46
CA ASN A 152 -18.19 4.44 -4.20
C ASN A 152 -17.57 3.05 -4.47
N TYR A 153 -16.27 2.90 -4.23
CA TYR A 153 -15.57 1.64 -4.50
C TYR A 153 -16.21 0.44 -3.76
N THR A 154 -16.44 -0.64 -4.51
CA THR A 154 -16.92 -1.92 -4.00
C THR A 154 -15.92 -3.01 -4.33
N PHE A 155 -15.75 -3.98 -3.43
CA PHE A 155 -14.82 -5.09 -3.62
C PHE A 155 -15.39 -6.43 -3.18
N THR A 156 -14.77 -7.51 -3.68
CA THR A 156 -15.00 -8.88 -3.21
C THR A 156 -13.76 -9.39 -2.46
N LEU A 157 -13.90 -10.46 -1.68
CA LEU A 157 -12.73 -11.10 -1.06
C LEU A 157 -11.77 -11.67 -2.12
N LYS A 158 -12.31 -12.22 -3.22
CA LYS A 158 -11.53 -12.70 -4.36
C LYS A 158 -10.67 -11.60 -4.97
N GLU A 159 -11.25 -10.41 -5.15
CA GLU A 159 -10.51 -9.25 -5.65
C GLU A 159 -9.31 -8.91 -4.76
N LEU A 160 -9.46 -8.96 -3.43
CA LEU A 160 -8.36 -8.71 -2.51
C LEU A 160 -7.29 -9.80 -2.58
N VAL A 161 -7.70 -11.06 -2.73
CA VAL A 161 -6.78 -12.21 -2.87
C VAL A 161 -5.89 -12.03 -4.10
N VAL A 162 -6.49 -11.69 -5.25
CA VAL A 162 -5.76 -11.55 -6.51
C VAL A 162 -4.95 -10.26 -6.53
N ASN A 163 -5.59 -9.12 -6.25
CA ASN A 163 -5.00 -7.81 -6.51
C ASN A 163 -4.20 -7.25 -5.34
N ALA A 164 -4.60 -7.53 -4.09
CA ALA A 164 -3.86 -7.05 -2.92
C ALA A 164 -2.81 -8.06 -2.44
N LEU A 165 -3.12 -9.36 -2.50
CA LEU A 165 -2.24 -10.40 -1.96
C LEU A 165 -1.40 -11.12 -3.03
N GLY A 166 -1.80 -11.08 -4.30
CA GLY A 166 -1.06 -11.68 -5.41
C GLY A 166 -1.16 -13.22 -5.47
N TYR A 167 -2.24 -13.81 -4.96
CA TYR A 167 -2.49 -15.25 -5.04
C TYR A 167 -3.42 -15.61 -6.21
N ASN A 168 -3.32 -16.85 -6.67
CA ASN A 168 -4.27 -17.41 -7.63
C ASN A 168 -5.62 -17.68 -6.95
N GLU A 169 -6.71 -17.50 -7.69
CA GLU A 169 -8.09 -17.67 -7.19
C GLU A 169 -8.36 -19.09 -6.64
N GLU A 170 -7.64 -20.10 -7.12
CA GLU A 170 -7.80 -21.50 -6.74
C GLU A 170 -7.13 -21.87 -5.41
N THR A 171 -6.45 -20.92 -4.75
CA THR A 171 -5.72 -21.20 -3.51
C THR A 171 -6.69 -21.43 -2.35
N SER A 172 -6.86 -22.67 -1.92
CA SER A 172 -7.76 -23.02 -0.81
C SER A 172 -7.43 -22.25 0.48
N GLY A 173 -8.48 -21.77 1.17
CA GLY A 173 -8.39 -21.06 2.45
C GLY A 173 -7.87 -19.62 2.37
N ILE A 174 -7.50 -19.11 1.18
CA ILE A 174 -6.93 -17.76 1.03
C ILE A 174 -7.99 -16.66 1.19
N GLU A 175 -9.24 -16.93 0.80
CA GLU A 175 -10.35 -16.01 1.04
C GLU A 175 -10.60 -15.79 2.53
N GLN A 176 -10.41 -16.83 3.35
CA GLN A 176 -10.51 -16.72 4.80
C GLN A 176 -9.41 -15.79 5.34
N LYS A 177 -8.18 -15.90 4.83
CA LYS A 177 -7.11 -14.96 5.20
C LYS A 177 -7.44 -13.52 4.82
N ALA A 178 -8.01 -13.30 3.63
CA ALA A 178 -8.45 -11.96 3.22
C ALA A 178 -9.56 -11.44 4.15
N ARG A 179 -10.50 -12.30 4.56
CA ARG A 179 -11.53 -11.99 5.55
C ARG A 179 -10.94 -11.60 6.90
N ASP A 180 -9.99 -12.39 7.42
CA ASP A 180 -9.35 -12.10 8.70
C ASP A 180 -8.59 -10.76 8.66
N CYS A 181 -7.97 -10.44 7.52
CA CYS A 181 -7.27 -9.18 7.33
C CYS A 181 -8.22 -7.97 7.36
N ILE A 182 -9.37 -8.04 6.67
CA ILE A 182 -10.34 -6.93 6.69
C ILE A 182 -10.95 -6.75 8.08
N THR A 183 -11.26 -7.85 8.80
CA THR A 183 -11.76 -7.80 10.18
C THR A 183 -10.74 -7.12 11.09
N CYS A 184 -9.46 -7.46 10.94
CA CYS A 184 -8.36 -6.84 11.68
C CYS A 184 -8.27 -5.33 11.43
N LEU A 185 -8.35 -4.89 10.16
CA LEU A 185 -8.33 -3.47 9.81
C LEU A 185 -9.56 -2.71 10.32
N GLU A 186 -10.73 -3.33 10.31
CA GLU A 186 -11.96 -2.76 10.86
C GLU A 186 -11.88 -2.60 12.38
N LEU A 187 -11.35 -3.61 13.09
CA LEU A 187 -11.12 -3.55 14.54
C LEU A 187 -10.18 -2.40 14.95
N PHE A 188 -9.15 -2.14 14.15
CA PHE A 188 -8.25 -1.00 14.37
C PHE A 188 -8.82 0.34 13.92
N GLY A 189 -10.03 0.33 13.35
CA GLY A 189 -10.67 1.52 12.80
C GLY A 189 -9.94 2.08 11.59
N LEU A 190 -9.15 1.27 10.88
CA LEU A 190 -8.43 1.68 9.67
C LEU A 190 -9.31 1.62 8.42
N ILE A 191 -10.34 0.78 8.42
CA ILE A 191 -11.35 0.73 7.35
C ILE A 191 -12.75 0.71 7.94
N GLU A 192 -13.71 1.14 7.13
CA GLU A 192 -15.15 0.98 7.36
C GLU A 192 -15.78 0.57 6.03
N TYR A 193 -16.63 -0.46 6.04
CA TYR A 193 -17.33 -0.94 4.84
C TYR A 193 -18.73 -1.43 5.20
N LYS A 194 -19.59 -1.54 4.18
CA LYS A 194 -20.94 -2.10 4.30
C LYS A 194 -21.11 -3.26 3.34
N GLU A 195 -21.69 -4.36 3.80
CA GLU A 195 -22.10 -5.46 2.94
C GLU A 195 -23.28 -5.01 2.06
N ILE A 196 -23.17 -5.24 0.76
CA ILE A 196 -24.17 -4.92 -0.25
C ILE A 196 -24.34 -6.08 -1.23
N HIS A 197 -25.41 -6.06 -2.00
CA HIS A 197 -25.61 -6.96 -3.13
C HIS A 197 -25.69 -6.13 -4.40
N GLU A 198 -24.83 -6.43 -5.37
CA GLU A 198 -24.91 -5.85 -6.72
C GLU A 198 -25.37 -6.89 -7.71
N LEU A 199 -26.19 -6.50 -8.67
CA LEU A 199 -26.63 -7.40 -9.73
C LEU A 199 -25.50 -7.62 -10.73
N ASN A 200 -25.24 -8.87 -11.08
CA ASN A 200 -24.36 -9.20 -12.21
C ASN A 200 -25.09 -9.06 -13.55
N THR A 201 -24.39 -9.32 -14.66
CA THR A 201 -24.94 -9.28 -16.03
C THR A 201 -26.14 -10.20 -16.26
N ASN A 202 -26.35 -11.18 -15.37
CA ASN A 202 -27.48 -12.11 -15.41
C ASN A 202 -28.57 -11.76 -14.38
N ASN A 203 -28.59 -10.51 -13.86
CA ASN A 203 -29.51 -10.03 -12.82
C ASN A 203 -29.49 -10.88 -11.52
N LYS A 204 -28.39 -11.58 -11.24
CA LYS A 204 -28.22 -12.31 -9.97
C LYS A 204 -27.50 -11.42 -8.95
N PRO A 205 -27.97 -11.36 -7.69
CA PRO A 205 -27.28 -10.62 -6.65
C PRO A 205 -25.94 -11.29 -6.32
N VAL A 206 -24.88 -10.48 -6.31
CA VAL A 206 -23.52 -10.89 -5.93
C VAL A 206 -23.13 -10.12 -4.67
N PRO A 207 -22.74 -10.81 -3.59
CA PRO A 207 -22.32 -10.15 -2.36
C PRO A 207 -21.02 -9.38 -2.59
N LYS A 208 -21.02 -8.11 -2.21
CA LYS A 208 -19.86 -7.21 -2.28
C LYS A 208 -19.77 -6.36 -1.02
N LYS A 209 -18.59 -5.77 -0.80
CA LYS A 209 -18.33 -4.82 0.28
C LYS A 209 -18.16 -3.44 -0.32
N LYS A 210 -19.03 -2.50 0.04
CA LYS A 210 -18.86 -1.08 -0.29
C LYS A 210 -17.94 -0.43 0.72
N LEU A 211 -16.80 0.07 0.27
CA LEU A 211 -15.86 0.79 1.11
C LEU A 211 -16.47 2.16 1.46
N ILE A 212 -16.68 2.41 2.76
CA ILE A 212 -17.22 3.67 3.29
C ILE A 212 -16.06 4.62 3.57
N LYS A 213 -15.03 4.13 4.27
CA LYS A 213 -13.91 4.96 4.72
C LYS A 213 -12.63 4.16 4.85
N VAL A 214 -11.50 4.83 4.63
CA VAL A 214 -10.18 4.36 5.03
C VAL A 214 -9.49 5.47 5.82
N ASN A 215 -9.09 5.17 7.06
CA ASN A 215 -8.40 6.13 7.92
C ASN A 215 -6.88 5.98 7.77
N ILE A 216 -6.19 7.12 7.80
CA ILE A 216 -4.72 7.18 7.79
C ILE A 216 -4.13 7.16 9.21
N GLU A 217 -4.93 7.51 10.22
CA GLU A 217 -4.53 7.46 11.63
C GLU A 217 -5.19 6.27 12.32
N CYS A 218 -4.39 5.42 12.97
CA CYS A 218 -4.93 4.42 13.89
C CYS A 218 -5.66 5.11 15.04
N LYS A 219 -6.78 4.54 15.50
CA LYS A 219 -7.35 4.95 16.79
C LYS A 219 -6.28 4.72 17.86
N LYS A 220 -5.85 5.79 18.55
CA LYS A 220 -5.05 5.65 19.77
C LYS A 220 -5.87 4.80 20.73
N THR A 221 -5.40 3.60 21.04
CA THR A 221 -5.87 2.89 22.23
C THR A 221 -5.39 3.71 23.43
N THR A 222 -6.23 4.62 23.90
CA THR A 222 -6.04 5.26 25.21
C THR A 222 -5.83 4.14 26.23
N GLY A 223 -4.66 4.15 26.85
CA GLY A 223 -4.14 3.05 27.64
C GLY A 223 -4.95 2.71 28.88
N LYS A 224 -4.69 1.50 29.38
CA LYS A 224 -5.04 0.94 30.70
C LYS A 224 -6.54 0.91 31.02
N LYS A 225 -7.15 -0.26 30.80
CA LYS A 225 -7.94 -0.85 31.88
C LYS A 225 -7.12 -1.99 32.47
N GLN A 226 -6.71 -1.80 33.73
CA GLN A 226 -6.45 -2.90 34.63
C GLN A 226 -7.62 -3.89 34.53
N VAL A 227 -7.27 -5.17 34.60
CA VAL A 227 -8.20 -6.26 34.82
C VAL A 227 -8.82 -6.03 36.20
N ASP A 228 -9.94 -5.32 36.25
CA ASP A 228 -10.85 -5.40 37.38
C ASP A 228 -11.92 -6.45 37.03
N ASN A 229 -11.72 -7.63 37.62
CA ASN A 229 -12.74 -8.64 37.78
C ASN A 229 -13.93 -8.04 38.55
N THR A 230 -14.93 -7.53 37.83
CA THR A 230 -16.28 -7.41 38.38
C THR A 230 -17.28 -7.92 37.35
N ASN A 231 -17.75 -9.14 37.61
CA ASN A 231 -18.94 -9.72 36.99
C ASN A 231 -20.11 -8.75 37.11
N LYS A 232 -20.62 -8.25 35.97
CA LYS A 232 -22.04 -7.95 35.79
C LYS A 232 -22.39 -8.05 34.29
N PRO A 233 -23.37 -8.89 33.91
CA PRO A 233 -23.75 -9.07 32.52
C PRO A 233 -24.54 -7.85 32.04
N ILE A 234 -24.10 -7.22 30.96
CA ILE A 234 -24.93 -6.26 30.23
C ILE A 234 -25.85 -7.09 29.33
N GLN A 235 -27.15 -7.06 29.65
CA GLN A 235 -28.20 -7.65 28.84
C GLN A 235 -28.17 -7.01 27.43
N GLN A 236 -27.77 -7.80 26.44
CA GLN A 236 -28.13 -7.55 25.06
C GLN A 236 -29.51 -8.17 24.86
N ASN A 237 -30.47 -7.40 24.35
CA ASN A 237 -31.75 -7.93 23.90
C ASN A 237 -31.50 -8.89 22.74
N ILE A 238 -31.40 -10.18 23.06
CA ILE A 238 -31.32 -11.27 22.08
C ILE A 238 -32.77 -11.60 21.71
N VAL A 239 -33.20 -11.13 20.54
CA VAL A 239 -34.44 -11.60 19.92
C VAL A 239 -34.21 -13.06 19.54
N THR A 240 -35.09 -13.94 20.00
CA THR A 240 -34.94 -15.38 19.74
C THR A 240 -35.27 -15.70 18.28
N LYS A 241 -34.72 -16.81 17.77
CA LYS A 241 -34.92 -17.26 16.38
C LYS A 241 -36.41 -17.36 16.00
N GLU A 242 -37.26 -17.74 16.96
CA GLU A 242 -38.71 -17.86 16.79
C GLU A 242 -39.42 -16.50 16.64
N GLU A 243 -38.90 -15.43 17.27
CA GLU A 243 -39.42 -14.06 17.12
C GLU A 243 -38.99 -13.43 15.79
N PHE A 244 -37.79 -13.76 15.29
CA PHE A 244 -37.33 -13.31 13.98
C PHE A 244 -38.14 -13.95 12.83
N GLU A 245 -38.47 -15.24 12.95
CA GLU A 245 -39.23 -15.97 11.91
C GLU A 245 -40.69 -15.50 11.83
N LYS A 246 -41.32 -15.10 12.94
CA LYS A 246 -42.68 -14.51 12.94
C LYS A 246 -42.77 -13.13 12.28
N LEU A 247 -41.71 -12.34 12.33
CA LEU A 247 -41.68 -10.98 11.78
C LEU A 247 -41.45 -10.94 10.25
N TRP A 248 -40.99 -12.04 9.66
CA TRP A 248 -40.54 -12.05 8.26
C TRP A 248 -41.39 -12.92 7.31
N PHE A 249 -42.21 -13.81 7.85
CA PHE A 249 -43.00 -14.75 7.04
C PHE A 249 -44.51 -14.69 7.28
N ASN A 250 -45.02 -13.59 7.86
CA ASN A 250 -46.43 -13.21 7.80
C ASN A 250 -46.61 -11.95 6.96
#